data_AF-A0A257U8B8-F1
#
_entry.id   AF-A0A257U8B8-F1
#
_cell.length_a   1.000
_cell.length_b   1.000
_cell.length_c   1.000
_cell.angle_alpha   90.00
_cell.angle_beta   90.00
_cell.angle_gamma   90.00
#
_symmetry.space_group_name_H-M   'P 1'
#
loop_
_entity.id
_entity.type
_entity.pdbx_description
1 polymer ?
#
loop_
_entity_poly.entity_id
_entity_poly.type
_entity_poly.pdbx_seq_one_letter_code
_entity_poly.pdbx_strand_id
1 'polypeptide(L)'
;MDVFSEQAPAPVDSTTFVLPRRGWLKLHEHRGRSLVLLLAGIVATAAGLLGAVRRVDEFQRLDFRTLREAEGYLVVSVGLRSGAARAGLAPGDVIVGLDGAPAATIDDLEHSLYARRVSTLSVMWQGKVRDLAYYPPVPQVDVRYLLVAFAAMFTLAVAAVVYLGHPTPQAGRFLALAEALFAAVVVPIPQDSSASWQLLLLIRDFGRLALPPLLVVFFASFPARIKRFSWLWAAFIPSFVVAALRTGLATGLVPPVVGDVLVADALDGATAVLAVLGVLAAAALSVRTYVSNRSDPTRRRQVEWVALGAAAGFAPYLLLSLIPQWAGAELEVLTWISLLPLALVPLGVASSLLEFRLWDLEDISRQVVATGVAVLLGGVSFAFLNYAVTQFGFRLGNWRNFVAVAGGVLLATLTLPARRLLLEGFEHLQYRERLAARRALTTFAEEAVAHRDPETLLQRLAQLLRDALAVDKVVTYLALGGRLYPSGATEPWPVLSSEDLRDPFPTPAEAELAERGLWHRFPVERDGRVIGLVYCGRRHGEMPPSRSRTRCSWRTSAARSRSTGCSRTTSSASSSSRRPRS
;
A
#
# COMPACT_ATOMS: atom_id res chain seq x y z
N MET A 1 11.18 -46.92 2.84
CA MET A 1 9.94 -47.16 2.06
C MET A 1 8.77 -46.83 2.97
N ASP A 2 7.66 -46.37 2.40
CA ASP A 2 6.48 -45.68 3.00
C ASP A 2 6.68 -44.16 3.11
N VAL A 3 6.48 -43.35 2.05
CA VAL A 3 5.28 -43.00 1.25
C VAL A 3 4.27 -42.13 2.01
N PHE A 4 4.40 -40.82 1.75
CA PHE A 4 3.39 -39.74 1.75
C PHE A 4 2.01 -40.03 2.36
N SER A 5 1.76 -39.48 3.56
CA SER A 5 0.43 -39.12 4.02
C SER A 5 0.20 -37.62 3.77
N GLU A 6 -0.14 -37.24 2.54
CA GLU A 6 -0.73 -35.92 2.24
C GLU A 6 -2.16 -35.90 2.79
N GLN A 7 -2.37 -35.22 3.91
CA GLN A 7 -3.71 -34.83 4.35
C GLN A 7 -4.28 -33.82 3.36
N ALA A 8 -5.39 -34.19 2.71
CA ALA A 8 -6.15 -33.31 1.85
C ALA A 8 -6.61 -32.04 2.61
N PRO A 9 -6.60 -30.84 1.99
CA PRO A 9 -7.08 -29.63 2.63
C PRO A 9 -8.61 -29.69 2.83
N ALA A 10 -9.06 -29.48 4.07
CA ALA A 10 -10.48 -29.40 4.41
C ALA A 10 -11.19 -28.22 3.70
N PRO A 11 -12.47 -28.37 3.30
CA PRO A 11 -13.21 -27.31 2.63
C PRO A 11 -13.56 -26.18 3.60
N VAL A 12 -13.10 -24.97 3.30
CA VAL A 12 -13.44 -23.75 4.04
C VAL A 12 -14.72 -23.15 3.46
N ASP A 13 -15.77 -23.13 4.28
CA ASP A 13 -17.07 -22.52 3.98
C ASP A 13 -16.93 -20.98 3.92
N SER A 14 -17.23 -20.37 2.77
CA SER A 14 -16.82 -19.00 2.46
C SER A 14 -17.92 -17.94 2.64
N THR A 15 -18.97 -18.28 3.37
CA THR A 15 -20.08 -17.39 3.75
C THR A 15 -19.84 -16.68 5.07
N THR A 16 -18.84 -17.10 5.83
CA THR A 16 -18.42 -16.45 7.07
C THR A 16 -17.10 -15.72 6.83
N PHE A 17 -17.12 -14.40 7.01
CA PHE A 17 -15.90 -13.60 7.14
C PHE A 17 -15.29 -13.93 8.51
N VAL A 18 -14.70 -15.12 8.63
CA VAL A 18 -13.97 -15.50 9.84
C VAL A 18 -12.62 -14.82 9.75
N LEU A 19 -12.51 -13.62 10.33
CA LEU A 19 -11.21 -13.16 10.82
C LEU A 19 -10.61 -14.35 11.59
N PRO A 20 -9.43 -14.87 11.23
CA PRO A 20 -8.86 -16.01 11.91
C PRO A 20 -8.60 -15.61 13.36
N ARG A 21 -9.52 -15.96 14.27
CA ARG A 21 -9.52 -15.54 15.68
C ARG A 21 -8.28 -16.01 16.47
N ARG A 22 -7.32 -16.70 15.83
CA ARG A 22 -6.22 -17.41 16.49
C ARG A 22 -4.88 -17.38 15.72
N GLY A 23 -4.59 -16.33 14.94
CA GLY A 23 -3.23 -16.14 14.34
C GLY A 23 -2.11 -16.16 15.40
N TRP A 24 -2.41 -15.62 16.58
CA TRP A 24 -1.54 -15.60 17.76
C TRP A 24 -1.06 -16.97 18.24
N LEU A 25 -1.85 -18.03 18.04
CA LEU A 25 -1.45 -19.38 18.45
C LEU A 25 -0.29 -19.92 17.60
N LYS A 26 -0.20 -19.52 16.33
CA LYS A 26 0.89 -19.92 15.42
C LYS A 26 2.22 -19.22 15.67
N LEU A 27 2.25 -18.12 16.44
CA LEU A 27 3.54 -17.51 16.84
C LEU A 27 4.41 -18.49 17.64
N HIS A 28 3.80 -19.49 18.29
CA HIS A 28 4.52 -20.52 19.03
C HIS A 28 5.27 -21.53 18.15
N GLU A 29 4.91 -21.67 16.86
CA GLU A 29 5.62 -22.57 15.94
C GLU A 29 7.05 -22.05 15.63
N HIS A 30 7.27 -20.74 15.78
CA HIS A 30 8.56 -20.08 15.53
C HIS A 30 8.92 -19.08 16.64
N ARG A 31 8.85 -19.51 17.92
CA ARG A 31 9.07 -18.66 19.12
C ARG A 31 10.29 -17.75 19.04
N GLY A 32 11.46 -18.30 18.66
CA GLY A 32 12.71 -17.52 18.63
C GLY A 32 12.67 -16.35 17.65
N ARG A 33 12.23 -16.59 16.41
CA ARG A 33 12.12 -15.54 15.38
C ARG A 33 11.09 -14.49 15.75
N SER A 34 9.92 -14.94 16.23
CA SER A 34 8.85 -14.04 16.67
C SER A 34 9.29 -13.15 17.81
N LEU A 35 10.01 -13.70 18.79
CA LEU A 35 10.52 -12.94 19.93
C LEU A 35 11.54 -11.88 19.48
N VAL A 36 12.47 -12.24 18.59
CA VAL A 36 13.45 -11.28 18.05
C VAL A 36 12.77 -10.14 17.30
N LEU A 37 11.80 -10.44 16.41
CA LEU A 37 11.06 -9.41 15.66
C LEU A 37 10.25 -8.52 16.60
N LEU A 38 9.52 -9.09 17.55
CA LEU A 38 8.72 -8.28 18.48
C LEU A 38 9.59 -7.41 19.39
N LEU A 39 10.73 -7.90 19.88
CA LEU A 39 11.67 -7.09 20.64
C LEU A 39 12.27 -5.97 19.78
N ALA A 40 12.69 -6.28 18.55
CA ALA A 40 13.18 -5.28 17.61
C ALA A 40 12.13 -4.21 17.32
N GLY A 41 10.87 -4.59 17.11
CA GLY A 41 9.75 -3.68 16.96
C GLY A 41 9.50 -2.81 18.19
N ILE A 42 9.60 -3.34 19.41
CA ILE A 42 9.48 -2.57 20.65
C ILE A 42 10.62 -1.54 20.75
N VAL A 43 11.86 -1.93 20.47
CA VAL A 43 13.00 -1.03 20.49
C VAL A 43 12.86 0.07 19.43
N ALA A 44 12.48 -0.29 18.20
CA ALA A 44 12.28 0.67 17.11
C ALA A 44 11.16 1.66 17.42
N THR A 45 10.01 1.19 17.93
CA THR A 45 8.88 2.05 18.31
C THR A 45 9.22 2.98 19.47
N ALA A 46 9.87 2.48 20.52
CA ALA A 46 10.30 3.31 21.65
C ALA A 46 11.30 4.39 21.20
N ALA A 47 12.30 4.01 20.39
CA ALA A 47 13.29 4.95 19.86
C ALA A 47 12.68 6.00 18.93
N GLY A 48 11.79 5.58 18.03
CA GLY A 48 11.12 6.51 17.11
C GLY A 48 10.14 7.44 17.83
N LEU A 49 9.39 6.95 18.83
CA LEU A 49 8.49 7.81 19.62
C LEU A 49 9.29 8.83 20.44
N LEU A 50 10.36 8.40 21.11
CA LEU A 50 11.25 9.30 21.84
C LEU A 50 11.89 10.33 20.92
N GLY A 51 12.38 9.91 19.75
CA GLY A 51 12.92 10.79 18.73
C GLY A 51 11.90 11.79 18.20
N ALA A 52 10.66 11.35 17.98
CA ALA A 52 9.58 12.20 17.49
C ALA A 52 9.11 13.22 18.52
N VAL A 53 8.93 12.82 19.79
CA VAL A 53 8.62 13.76 20.87
C VAL A 53 9.70 14.83 20.96
N ARG A 54 10.98 14.43 21.03
CA ARG A 54 12.10 15.38 21.05
C ARG A 54 12.13 16.30 19.82
N ARG A 55 11.82 15.78 18.62
CA ARG A 55 11.76 16.60 17.40
C ARG A 55 10.61 17.60 17.42
N VAL A 56 9.48 17.24 18.02
CA VAL A 56 8.33 18.13 18.19
C VAL A 56 8.65 19.23 19.19
N ASP A 57 9.38 18.93 20.27
CA ASP A 57 9.87 19.94 21.21
C ASP A 57 10.77 20.97 20.49
N GLU A 58 11.56 20.55 19.49
CA GLU A 58 12.37 21.47 18.69
C GLU A 58 11.54 22.47 17.86
N PHE A 59 10.27 22.20 17.58
CA PHE A 59 9.41 23.15 16.84
C PHE A 59 9.10 24.41 17.66
N GLN A 60 9.26 24.34 18.98
CA GLN A 60 9.04 25.42 19.93
C GLN A 60 10.34 25.85 20.60
N ARG A 61 11.44 25.92 19.85
CA ARG A 61 12.72 26.42 20.38
C ARG A 61 12.80 27.94 20.35
N LEU A 62 13.15 28.50 21.51
CA LEU A 62 13.43 29.92 21.65
C LEU A 62 14.67 30.34 20.84
N ASP A 63 14.72 31.64 20.56
CA ASP A 63 15.79 32.33 19.85
C ASP A 63 17.12 32.43 20.64
N PHE A 64 17.14 31.89 21.86
CA PHE A 64 18.24 31.96 22.81
C PHE A 64 18.31 30.67 23.64
N ARG A 65 19.49 30.36 24.18
CA ARG A 65 19.70 29.21 25.08
C ARG A 65 19.94 29.68 26.50
N THR A 66 19.35 28.99 27.45
CA THR A 66 19.53 29.25 28.88
C THR A 66 20.15 28.07 29.62
N LEU A 67 20.85 28.37 30.71
CA LEU A 67 21.25 27.41 31.72
C LEU A 67 20.59 27.79 33.04
N ARG A 68 20.16 26.78 33.82
CA ARG A 68 19.57 27.02 35.13
C ARG A 68 20.67 27.43 36.12
N GLU A 69 20.46 28.53 36.81
CA GLU A 69 21.34 29.08 37.84
C GLU A 69 20.54 29.31 39.14
N ALA A 70 21.22 29.56 40.27
CA ALA A 70 20.58 29.64 41.59
C ALA A 70 19.51 30.75 41.69
N GLU A 71 19.71 31.86 40.97
CA GLU A 71 18.83 33.04 41.01
C GLU A 71 17.88 33.13 39.80
N GLY A 72 18.01 32.24 38.80
CA GLY A 72 17.22 32.33 37.57
C GLY A 72 17.76 31.50 36.40
N TYR A 73 17.56 31.98 35.17
CA TYR A 73 18.04 31.35 33.94
C TYR A 73 19.08 32.22 33.24
N LEU A 74 20.34 31.78 33.23
CA LEU A 74 21.46 32.46 32.56
C LEU A 74 21.36 32.28 31.05
N VAL A 75 21.34 33.39 30.30
CA VAL A 75 21.35 33.39 28.84
C VAL A 75 22.78 33.15 28.34
N VAL A 76 23.02 31.99 27.73
CA VAL A 76 24.36 31.60 27.26
C VAL A 76 24.60 32.04 25.82
N SER A 77 23.55 32.04 25.01
CA SER A 77 23.65 32.42 23.60
C SER A 77 22.34 33.02 23.12
N VAL A 78 22.43 34.05 22.29
CA VAL A 78 21.29 34.68 21.61
C VAL A 78 21.54 34.61 20.11
N GLY A 79 20.56 34.16 19.33
CA GLY A 79 20.65 34.10 17.88
C GLY A 79 20.87 35.50 17.27
N LEU A 80 21.75 35.62 16.26
CA LEU A 80 21.94 36.89 15.57
C LEU A 80 20.65 37.32 14.85
N ARG A 81 20.26 38.59 14.99
CA ARG A 81 19.06 39.22 14.38
C ARG A 81 17.72 38.58 14.80
N SER A 82 17.70 37.83 15.90
CA SER A 82 16.54 37.14 16.43
C SER A 82 15.58 38.08 17.21
N GLY A 83 14.39 37.59 17.56
CA GLY A 83 13.43 38.30 18.41
C GLY A 83 14.02 38.62 19.78
N ALA A 84 14.82 37.71 20.34
CA ALA A 84 15.55 37.92 21.59
C ALA A 84 16.59 39.06 21.49
N ALA A 85 17.38 39.09 20.41
CA ALA A 85 18.35 40.17 20.20
C ALA A 85 17.65 41.53 20.01
N ARG A 86 16.48 41.56 19.35
CA ARG A 86 15.67 42.79 19.20
C ARG A 86 15.01 43.22 20.51
N ALA A 87 14.64 42.27 21.36
CA ALA A 87 14.14 42.53 22.70
C ALA A 87 15.23 43.07 23.64
N GLY A 88 16.50 43.02 23.23
CA GLY A 88 17.63 43.53 24.00
C GLY A 88 18.28 42.50 24.92
N LEU A 89 17.97 41.21 24.77
CA LEU A 89 18.66 40.12 25.49
C LEU A 89 20.08 39.95 24.95
N ALA A 90 21.03 39.85 25.87
CA ALA A 90 22.44 39.60 25.58
C ALA A 90 22.94 38.32 26.28
N PRO A 91 23.99 37.66 25.75
CA PRO A 91 24.68 36.61 26.48
C PRO A 91 25.24 37.15 27.82
N GLY A 92 25.03 36.42 28.90
CA GLY A 92 25.41 36.82 30.27
C GLY A 92 24.27 37.41 31.10
N ASP A 93 23.13 37.70 30.49
CA ASP A 93 21.91 38.14 31.18
C ASP A 93 21.29 37.00 32.01
N VAL A 94 20.79 37.30 33.21
CA VAL A 94 20.08 36.30 34.05
C VAL A 94 18.59 36.64 34.09
N ILE A 95 17.75 35.76 33.55
CA ILE A 95 16.29 35.90 33.61
C ILE A 95 15.84 35.51 35.02
N VAL A 96 15.40 36.50 35.78
CA VAL A 96 14.96 36.39 37.18
C VAL A 96 13.43 36.29 37.32
N GLY A 97 12.68 36.66 36.28
CA GLY A 97 11.22 36.53 36.28
C GLY A 97 10.59 36.61 34.89
N LEU A 98 9.33 36.19 34.82
CA LEU A 98 8.49 36.25 33.63
C LEU A 98 7.10 36.71 34.04
N ASP A 99 6.62 37.80 33.44
CA ASP A 99 5.31 38.41 33.72
C ASP A 99 5.04 38.64 35.22
N GLY A 100 6.08 39.04 35.96
CA GLY A 100 6.02 39.28 37.41
C GLY A 100 6.08 38.01 38.29
N ALA A 101 6.14 36.81 37.70
CA ALA A 101 6.38 35.56 38.43
C ALA A 101 7.89 35.25 38.52
N PRO A 102 8.39 34.73 39.66
CA PRO A 102 9.80 34.43 39.85
C PRO A 102 10.24 33.23 38.99
N ALA A 103 11.38 33.38 38.29
CA ALA A 103 11.92 32.36 37.38
C ALA A 103 12.14 31.00 38.05
N ALA A 104 12.43 30.97 39.36
CA ALA A 104 12.59 29.75 40.14
C ALA A 104 11.37 28.80 40.11
N THR A 105 10.17 29.35 39.90
CA THR A 105 8.91 28.57 39.84
C THR A 105 8.52 28.13 38.44
N ILE A 106 9.21 28.65 37.42
CA ILE A 106 8.92 28.38 36.01
C ILE A 106 9.72 27.14 35.62
N ASP A 107 9.17 25.96 35.90
CA ASP A 107 9.81 24.68 35.60
C ASP A 107 10.04 24.45 34.10
N ASP A 108 9.26 25.12 33.25
CA ASP A 108 9.38 25.05 31.79
C ASP A 108 9.26 26.45 31.16
N LEU A 109 10.38 27.19 31.19
CA LEU A 109 10.47 28.56 30.67
C LEU A 109 10.04 28.63 29.20
N GLU A 110 10.40 27.64 28.39
CA GLU A 110 10.06 27.61 26.96
C GLU A 110 8.54 27.50 26.77
N HIS A 111 7.89 26.52 27.39
CA HIS A 111 6.44 26.36 27.29
C HIS A 111 5.67 27.58 27.78
N SER A 112 6.14 28.23 28.85
CA SER A 112 5.50 29.45 29.38
C SER A 112 5.59 30.64 28.43
N LEU A 113 6.70 30.76 27.69
CA LEU A 113 6.91 31.79 26.69
C LEU A 113 6.08 31.56 25.43
N TYR A 114 5.91 30.30 25.00
CA TYR A 114 5.06 29.97 23.85
C TYR A 114 3.55 30.00 24.14
N ALA A 115 3.14 29.92 25.40
CA ALA A 115 1.74 30.02 25.79
C ALA A 115 1.15 31.41 25.52
N ARG A 116 2.00 32.44 25.40
CA ARG A 116 1.59 33.83 25.20
C ARG A 116 2.22 34.41 23.94
N ARG A 117 1.57 35.41 23.33
CA ARG A 117 2.12 36.10 22.15
C ARG A 117 3.21 37.12 22.50
N VAL A 118 3.20 37.61 23.73
CA VAL A 118 4.15 38.57 24.29
C VAL A 118 4.33 38.23 25.76
N SER A 119 5.59 38.23 26.21
CA SER A 119 5.94 38.06 27.61
C SER A 119 6.94 39.15 28.02
N THR A 120 6.74 39.70 29.21
CA THR A 120 7.71 40.58 29.86
C THR A 120 8.72 39.73 30.65
N LEU A 121 9.97 39.75 30.21
CA LEU A 121 11.09 39.09 30.89
C LEU A 121 11.76 40.08 31.83
N SER A 122 11.81 39.74 33.13
CA SER A 122 12.62 40.49 34.09
C SER A 122 14.03 39.90 34.08
N VAL A 123 14.99 40.71 33.63
CA VAL A 123 16.37 40.30 33.38
C VAL A 123 17.33 41.10 34.25
N MET A 124 18.25 40.42 34.91
CA MET A 124 19.28 41.03 35.73
C MET A 124 20.55 41.26 34.90
N TRP A 125 20.95 42.53 34.79
CA TRP A 125 22.13 42.97 34.06
C TRP A 125 22.97 43.90 34.96
N GLN A 126 24.22 43.53 35.24
CA GLN A 126 25.13 44.28 36.13
C GLN A 126 24.49 44.64 37.50
N GLY A 127 23.70 43.73 38.07
CA GLY A 127 23.03 43.91 39.36
C GLY A 127 21.79 44.84 39.33
N LYS A 128 21.33 45.26 38.15
CA LYS A 128 20.06 45.98 37.97
C LYS A 128 19.06 45.12 37.21
N VAL A 129 17.81 45.08 37.69
CA VAL A 129 16.71 44.40 37.02
C VAL A 129 16.11 45.31 35.94
N ARG A 130 15.89 44.77 34.75
CA ARG A 130 15.23 45.43 33.61
C ARG A 130 14.15 44.53 33.05
N ASP A 131 13.01 45.10 32.71
CA ASP A 131 11.93 44.38 32.05
C ASP A 131 12.04 44.54 30.53
N LEU A 132 12.01 43.43 29.81
CA LEU A 132 12.13 43.36 28.35
C LEU A 132 10.87 42.71 27.77
N ALA A 133 10.25 43.35 26.78
CA ALA A 133 9.15 42.72 26.04
C ALA A 133 9.72 41.75 25.00
N TYR A 134 9.48 40.46 25.22
CA TYR A 134 9.92 39.39 24.33
C TYR A 134 8.76 38.82 23.53
N TYR A 135 9.02 38.62 22.24
CA TYR A 135 8.12 38.01 21.28
C TYR A 135 8.69 36.65 20.89
N PRO A 136 8.08 35.52 21.31
CA PRO A 136 8.54 34.21 20.91
C PRO A 136 8.44 34.05 19.38
N PRO A 137 9.40 33.35 18.75
CA PRO A 137 9.33 33.09 17.31
C PRO A 137 8.12 32.20 17.00
N VAL A 138 7.60 32.30 15.77
CA VAL A 138 6.49 31.44 15.33
C VAL A 138 6.98 29.98 15.31
N PRO A 139 6.26 29.01 15.91
CA PRO A 139 6.63 27.61 15.87
C PRO A 139 6.85 27.11 14.43
N GLN A 140 8.02 26.57 14.15
CA GLN A 140 8.39 26.08 12.82
C GLN A 140 8.07 24.58 12.73
N VAL A 141 6.85 24.25 12.31
CA VAL A 141 6.42 22.87 12.16
C VAL A 141 7.06 22.27 10.90
N ASP A 142 7.92 21.26 11.08
CA ASP A 142 8.49 20.49 9.97
C ASP A 142 7.44 19.50 9.43
N VAL A 143 6.55 20.00 8.57
CA VAL A 143 5.45 19.24 7.96
C VAL A 143 5.99 18.04 7.16
N ARG A 144 7.15 18.19 6.51
CA ARG A 144 7.81 17.11 5.77
C ARG A 144 8.17 15.97 6.71
N TYR A 145 8.82 16.27 7.84
CA TYR A 145 9.12 15.26 8.85
C TYR A 145 7.86 14.55 9.34
N LEU A 146 6.80 15.29 9.69
CA LEU A 146 5.55 14.70 10.19
C LEU A 146 4.89 13.75 9.18
N LEU A 147 4.84 14.12 7.90
CA LEU A 147 4.24 13.29 6.84
C LEU A 147 5.04 12.02 6.59
N VAL A 148 6.37 12.13 6.53
CA VAL A 148 7.24 10.98 6.35
C VAL A 148 7.19 10.06 7.58
N ALA A 149 7.19 10.62 8.79
CA ALA A 149 7.03 9.86 10.02
C ALA A 149 5.68 9.15 10.10
N PHE A 150 4.60 9.81 9.67
CA PHE A 150 3.28 9.19 9.54
C PHE A 150 3.30 8.01 8.56
N ALA A 151 3.88 8.17 7.38
CA ALA A 151 3.97 7.08 6.40
C ALA A 151 4.79 5.88 6.94
N ALA A 152 5.89 6.14 7.66
CA ALA A 152 6.69 5.11 8.30
C ALA A 152 5.94 4.40 9.44
N MET A 153 5.25 5.16 10.30
CA MET A 153 4.42 4.61 11.38
C MET A 153 3.26 3.76 10.83
N PHE A 154 2.60 4.25 9.78
CA PHE A 154 1.55 3.53 9.09
C PHE A 154 2.07 2.22 8.47
N THR A 155 3.24 2.25 7.84
CA THR A 155 3.92 1.06 7.31
C THR A 155 4.16 0.03 8.42
N LEU A 156 4.70 0.47 9.56
CA LEU A 156 4.97 -0.40 10.70
C LEU A 156 3.67 -1.00 11.28
N ALA A 157 2.63 -0.19 11.45
CA ALA A 157 1.33 -0.66 11.93
C ALA A 157 0.71 -1.72 10.99
N VAL A 158 0.71 -1.46 9.68
CA VAL A 158 0.22 -2.41 8.68
C VAL A 158 1.03 -3.70 8.71
N ALA A 159 2.36 -3.62 8.74
CA ALA A 159 3.22 -4.79 8.79
C ALA A 159 3.02 -5.62 10.07
N ALA A 160 2.84 -4.96 11.22
CA ALA A 160 2.55 -5.61 12.49
C ALA A 160 1.20 -6.34 12.44
N VAL A 161 0.14 -5.68 11.94
CA VAL A 161 -1.19 -6.30 11.78
C VAL A 161 -1.13 -7.52 10.86
N VAL A 162 -0.44 -7.41 9.72
CA VAL A 162 -0.25 -8.53 8.78
C VAL A 162 0.49 -9.69 9.44
N TYR A 163 1.57 -9.42 10.17
CA TYR A 163 2.36 -10.46 10.83
C TYR A 163 1.59 -11.14 11.98
N LEU A 164 0.90 -10.37 12.81
CA LEU A 164 0.12 -10.89 13.94
C LEU A 164 -1.11 -11.68 13.48
N GLY A 165 -1.73 -11.27 12.37
CA GLY A 165 -2.82 -12.01 11.74
C GLY A 165 -2.35 -13.30 11.06
N HIS A 166 -1.23 -13.23 10.33
CA HIS A 166 -0.69 -14.33 9.53
C HIS A 166 0.85 -14.41 9.67
N PRO A 167 1.37 -15.07 10.72
CA PRO A 167 2.80 -15.12 11.00
C PRO A 167 3.53 -16.06 10.02
N THR A 168 3.69 -15.60 8.78
CA THR A 168 4.42 -16.29 7.71
C THR A 168 5.85 -15.75 7.62
N PRO A 169 6.80 -16.53 7.04
CA PRO A 169 8.15 -16.05 6.82
C PRO A 169 8.24 -14.76 5.98
N GLN A 170 7.29 -14.53 5.07
CA GLN A 170 7.25 -13.33 4.24
C GLN A 170 6.70 -12.13 5.02
N ALA A 171 5.61 -12.32 5.78
CA ALA A 171 5.09 -11.28 6.67
C ALA A 171 6.13 -10.82 7.70
N GLY A 172 6.92 -11.74 8.25
CA GLY A 172 8.00 -11.37 9.18
C GLY A 172 9.17 -10.61 8.53
N ARG A 173 9.43 -10.82 7.22
CA ARG A 173 10.43 -10.02 6.48
C ARG A 173 9.89 -8.61 6.19
N PHE A 174 8.60 -8.52 5.87
CA PHE A 174 7.93 -7.23 5.72
C PHE A 174 7.92 -6.43 7.02
N LEU A 175 7.67 -7.09 8.17
CA LEU A 175 7.80 -6.46 9.49
C LEU A 175 9.22 -5.95 9.75
N ALA A 176 10.25 -6.78 9.55
CA ALA A 176 11.64 -6.36 9.72
C ALA A 176 12.02 -5.17 8.81
N LEU A 177 11.54 -5.17 7.56
CA LEU A 177 11.71 -4.04 6.65
C LEU A 177 11.04 -2.77 7.19
N ALA A 178 9.82 -2.89 7.70
CA ALA A 178 9.07 -1.76 8.25
C ALA A 178 9.72 -1.19 9.53
N GLU A 179 10.25 -2.05 10.40
CA GLU A 179 11.02 -1.66 11.59
C GLU A 179 12.29 -0.90 11.21
N ALA A 180 13.07 -1.42 10.25
CA ALA A 180 14.27 -0.76 9.75
C ALA A 180 13.94 0.60 9.09
N LEU A 181 12.86 0.67 8.30
CA LEU A 181 12.39 1.91 7.69
C LEU A 181 11.99 2.94 8.75
N PHE A 182 11.23 2.52 9.75
CA PHE A 182 10.77 3.38 10.83
C PHE A 182 11.95 3.97 11.61
N ALA A 183 12.90 3.13 12.03
CA ALA A 183 14.11 3.57 12.71
C ALA A 183 14.95 4.54 11.86
N ALA A 184 15.14 4.24 10.57
CA ALA A 184 15.95 5.04 9.66
C ALA A 184 15.42 6.47 9.40
N VAL A 185 14.11 6.64 9.56
CA VAL A 185 13.37 7.80 9.06
C VAL A 185 12.81 8.66 10.19
N VAL A 186 12.22 8.05 11.21
CA VAL A 186 11.54 8.76 12.31
C VAL A 186 12.54 9.30 13.32
N VAL A 187 13.62 8.59 13.61
CA VAL A 187 14.61 9.08 14.56
C VAL A 187 15.35 10.28 13.93
N PRO A 188 15.32 11.51 14.51
CA PRO A 188 15.95 12.70 13.92
C PRO A 188 17.48 12.69 14.09
N ILE A 189 18.16 13.64 13.42
CA ILE A 189 19.61 13.86 13.62
C ILE A 189 19.79 14.66 14.92
N PRO A 190 20.62 14.23 15.88
CA PRO A 190 20.82 14.97 17.11
C PRO A 190 21.49 16.31 16.89
N GLN A 191 21.19 17.25 17.79
CA GLN A 191 21.91 18.52 17.90
C GLN A 191 22.69 18.66 19.21
N ASP A 192 22.66 17.64 20.06
CA ASP A 192 23.37 17.61 21.34
C ASP A 192 24.08 16.26 21.54
N SER A 193 25.13 16.28 22.36
CA SER A 193 26.11 15.21 22.54
C SER A 193 25.74 14.18 23.62
N SER A 194 24.56 14.27 24.22
CA SER A 194 24.16 13.38 25.32
C SER A 194 24.14 11.89 24.93
N ALA A 195 24.41 10.99 25.88
CA ALA A 195 24.44 9.55 25.65
C ALA A 195 23.13 9.00 25.05
N SER A 196 21.98 9.57 25.43
CA SER A 196 20.67 9.20 24.86
C SER A 196 20.56 9.52 23.38
N TRP A 197 21.18 10.61 22.91
CA TRP A 197 21.22 10.98 21.49
C TRP A 197 22.12 10.05 20.67
N GLN A 198 23.24 9.62 21.26
CA GLN A 198 24.12 8.64 20.63
C GLN A 198 23.43 7.28 20.42
N LEU A 199 22.62 6.83 21.38
CA LEU A 199 21.82 5.62 21.23
C LEU A 199 20.77 5.75 20.11
N LEU A 200 20.08 6.89 20.02
CA LEU A 200 19.13 7.15 18.95
C LEU A 200 19.81 7.16 17.56
N LEU A 201 20.99 7.78 17.45
CA LEU A 201 21.78 7.73 16.22
C LEU A 201 22.15 6.32 15.82
N LEU A 202 22.60 5.50 16.76
CA LEU A 202 22.97 4.12 16.49
C LEU A 202 21.78 3.34 15.92
N ILE A 203 20.58 3.54 16.48
CA ILE A 203 19.35 2.91 16.00
C ILE A 203 18.98 3.39 14.59
N ARG A 204 19.09 4.71 14.33
CA ARG A 204 18.85 5.30 13.01
C ARG A 204 19.79 4.73 11.96
N ASP A 205 21.08 4.68 12.26
CA ASP A 205 22.13 4.17 11.37
C ASP A 205 21.96 2.67 11.10
N PHE A 206 21.63 1.90 12.14
CA PHE A 206 21.31 0.48 11.99
C PHE A 206 20.12 0.29 11.04
N GLY A 207 19.04 1.07 11.21
CA GLY A 207 17.90 1.04 10.31
C GLY A 207 18.30 1.34 8.86
N ARG A 208 19.08 2.41 8.64
CA ARG A 208 19.54 2.83 7.30
C ARG A 208 20.40 1.77 6.62
N LEU A 209 21.28 1.10 7.36
CA LEU A 209 22.16 0.06 6.83
C LEU A 209 21.43 -1.28 6.64
N ALA A 210 20.40 -1.57 7.44
CA ALA A 210 19.59 -2.78 7.32
C ALA A 210 18.60 -2.71 6.15
N LEU A 211 18.14 -1.51 5.76
CA LEU A 211 17.16 -1.32 4.69
C LEU A 211 17.55 -1.95 3.33
N PRO A 212 18.71 -1.65 2.72
CA PRO A 212 19.08 -2.21 1.42
C PRO A 212 19.09 -3.75 1.37
N PRO A 213 19.76 -4.47 2.28
CA PRO A 213 19.76 -5.93 2.26
C PRO A 213 18.37 -6.51 2.56
N LEU A 214 17.59 -5.91 3.46
CA LEU A 214 16.23 -6.37 3.76
C LEU A 214 15.30 -6.23 2.55
N LEU A 215 15.42 -5.16 1.76
CA LEU A 215 14.70 -5.01 0.49
C LEU A 215 15.07 -6.14 -0.48
N VAL A 216 16.36 -6.38 -0.69
CA VAL A 216 16.84 -7.46 -1.58
C VAL A 216 16.32 -8.81 -1.12
N VAL A 217 16.43 -9.12 0.17
CA VAL A 217 15.98 -10.40 0.74
C VAL A 217 14.46 -10.55 0.64
N PHE A 218 13.70 -9.49 0.89
CA PHE A 218 12.25 -9.51 0.76
C PHE A 218 11.85 -9.82 -0.68
N PHE A 219 12.31 -9.04 -1.66
CA PHE A 219 11.92 -9.19 -3.07
C PHE A 219 12.52 -10.41 -3.77
N ALA A 220 13.70 -10.90 -3.34
CA ALA A 220 14.23 -12.16 -3.84
C ALA A 220 13.37 -13.36 -3.40
N SER A 221 12.73 -13.25 -2.22
CA SER A 221 11.98 -14.35 -1.59
C SER A 221 10.46 -14.24 -1.70
N PHE A 222 10.00 -13.22 -2.42
CA PHE A 222 8.60 -12.92 -2.67
C PHE A 222 8.33 -13.00 -4.17
N PRO A 223 7.27 -13.69 -4.63
CA PRO A 223 6.25 -14.42 -3.87
C PRO A 223 6.58 -15.91 -3.61
N ALA A 224 7.63 -16.47 -4.23
CA ALA A 224 7.97 -17.89 -4.13
C ALA A 224 9.03 -18.20 -3.06
N ARG A 225 8.94 -19.39 -2.43
CA ARG A 225 9.96 -19.86 -1.47
C ARG A 225 11.27 -20.20 -2.20
N ILE A 226 12.37 -19.56 -1.82
CA ILE A 226 13.70 -19.88 -2.36
C ILE A 226 14.28 -21.13 -1.66
N LYS A 227 14.89 -22.04 -2.43
CA LYS A 227 15.62 -23.23 -1.92
C LYS A 227 17.08 -22.96 -1.48
N ARG A 228 17.75 -21.90 -1.97
CA ARG A 228 19.15 -21.56 -1.64
C ARG A 228 19.26 -20.30 -0.79
N PHE A 229 19.27 -20.50 0.53
CA PHE A 229 19.30 -19.44 1.56
C PHE A 229 20.66 -18.71 1.65
N SER A 230 21.78 -19.36 1.29
CA SER A 230 23.14 -18.82 1.56
C SER A 230 23.51 -17.56 0.78
N TRP A 231 23.06 -17.41 -0.47
CA TRP A 231 23.35 -16.22 -1.29
C TRP A 231 22.61 -14.96 -0.82
N LEU A 232 21.53 -15.11 -0.05
CA LEU A 232 20.80 -13.97 0.51
C LEU A 232 21.61 -13.23 1.57
N TRP A 233 22.51 -13.93 2.29
CA TRP A 233 23.42 -13.31 3.26
C TRP A 233 24.47 -12.42 2.60
N ALA A 234 24.82 -12.68 1.35
CA ALA A 234 25.77 -11.85 0.60
C ALA A 234 25.26 -10.40 0.43
N ALA A 235 23.93 -10.20 0.41
CA ALA A 235 23.33 -8.88 0.34
C ALA A 235 23.68 -8.00 1.56
N PHE A 236 23.97 -8.60 2.72
CA PHE A 236 24.31 -7.86 3.94
C PHE A 236 25.78 -7.44 4.00
N ILE A 237 26.66 -8.02 3.18
CA ILE A 237 28.11 -7.75 3.23
C ILE A 237 28.41 -6.26 3.06
N PRO A 238 27.88 -5.53 2.05
CA PRO A 238 28.19 -4.11 1.88
C PRO A 238 27.74 -3.27 3.08
N SER A 239 26.54 -3.52 3.60
CA SER A 239 26.02 -2.85 4.80
C SER A 239 26.86 -3.13 6.04
N PHE A 240 27.34 -4.37 6.20
CA PHE A 240 28.19 -4.76 7.31
C PHE A 240 29.57 -4.09 7.23
N VAL A 241 30.15 -3.96 6.03
CA VAL A 241 31.42 -3.25 5.83
C VAL A 241 31.28 -1.77 6.20
N VAL A 242 30.21 -1.10 5.77
CA VAL A 242 29.97 0.31 6.14
C VAL A 242 29.72 0.45 7.65
N ALA A 243 28.99 -0.48 8.27
CA ALA A 243 28.80 -0.51 9.72
C ALA A 243 30.12 -0.70 10.48
N ALA A 244 30.97 -1.62 10.03
CA ALA A 244 32.28 -1.88 10.61
C ALA A 244 33.20 -0.66 10.48
N LEU A 245 33.16 0.04 9.35
CA LEU A 245 33.98 1.23 9.14
C LEU A 245 33.48 2.43 9.97
N ARG A 246 32.16 2.61 10.14
CA ARG A 246 31.58 3.60 11.07
C ARG A 246 31.94 3.32 12.52
N THR A 247 31.86 2.06 12.94
CA THR A 247 32.25 1.67 14.31
C THR A 247 33.75 1.82 14.53
N GLY A 248 34.58 1.54 13.52
CA GLY A 248 36.01 1.83 13.53
C GLY A 248 36.31 3.32 13.68
N LEU A 249 35.54 4.19 13.01
CA LEU A 249 35.66 5.65 13.15
C LEU A 249 35.25 6.12 14.55
N ALA A 250 34.15 5.59 15.10
CA ALA A 250 33.68 5.93 16.44
C ALA A 250 34.63 5.47 17.56
N THR A 251 35.37 4.39 17.35
CA THR A 251 36.34 3.83 18.31
C THR A 251 37.76 4.39 18.11
N GLY A 252 37.99 5.20 17.09
CA GLY A 252 39.31 5.76 16.77
C GLY A 252 40.26 4.79 16.06
N LEU A 253 39.81 3.59 15.68
CA LEU A 253 40.55 2.63 14.86
C LEU A 253 40.78 3.14 13.43
N VAL A 254 39.88 3.99 12.95
CA VAL A 254 39.91 4.56 11.59
C VAL A 254 40.11 6.08 11.74
N PRO A 255 41.08 6.68 11.04
CA PRO A 255 41.30 8.12 11.12
C PRO A 255 40.07 8.88 10.59
N PRO A 256 39.70 10.02 11.21
CA PRO A 256 38.53 10.80 10.81
C PRO A 256 38.69 11.48 9.44
N VAL A 257 39.93 11.69 8.99
CA VAL A 257 40.29 12.32 7.72
C VAL A 257 41.30 11.45 7.00
N VAL A 258 41.06 11.16 5.72
CA VAL A 258 42.01 10.45 4.84
C VAL A 258 42.19 11.28 3.58
N GLY A 259 43.39 11.85 3.40
CA GLY A 259 43.62 12.87 2.38
C GLY A 259 42.78 14.12 2.65
N ASP A 260 42.05 14.59 1.63
CA ASP A 260 41.12 15.74 1.74
C ASP A 260 39.66 15.33 2.02
N VAL A 261 39.42 14.05 2.31
CA VAL A 261 38.06 13.52 2.48
C VAL A 261 37.77 13.25 3.94
N LEU A 262 36.68 13.83 4.45
CA LEU A 262 36.11 13.48 5.74
C LEU A 262 35.51 12.07 5.63
N VAL A 263 36.04 11.12 6.40
CA VAL A 263 35.63 9.71 6.30
C VAL A 263 34.15 9.55 6.68
N ALA A 264 33.65 10.36 7.60
CA ALA A 264 32.23 10.37 7.97
C ALA A 264 31.32 10.74 6.77
N ASP A 265 31.67 11.77 6.01
CA ASP A 265 30.89 12.20 4.83
C ASP A 265 30.92 11.13 3.72
N ALA A 266 32.07 10.49 3.52
CA ALA A 266 32.20 9.39 2.59
C ALA A 266 31.32 8.18 2.98
N LEU A 267 31.24 7.88 4.29
CA LEU A 267 30.40 6.81 4.82
C LEU A 267 28.89 7.15 4.74
N ASP A 268 28.52 8.41 4.91
CA ASP A 268 27.15 8.88 4.66
C ASP A 268 26.77 8.76 3.18
N GLY A 269 27.67 9.20 2.28
CA GLY A 269 27.51 9.02 0.84
C GLY A 269 27.40 7.55 0.44
N ALA A 270 28.26 6.69 0.97
CA ALA A 270 28.20 5.24 0.74
C ALA A 270 26.87 4.63 1.20
N THR A 271 26.35 5.07 2.35
CA THR A 271 25.05 4.61 2.87
C THR A 271 23.89 5.02 1.94
N ALA A 272 23.92 6.25 1.42
CA ALA A 272 22.95 6.72 0.44
C ALA A 272 23.03 5.92 -0.87
N VAL A 273 24.23 5.66 -1.38
CA VAL A 273 24.45 4.83 -2.58
C VAL A 273 23.91 3.41 -2.36
N LEU A 274 24.18 2.80 -1.21
CA LEU A 274 23.64 1.47 -0.87
C LEU A 274 22.11 1.47 -0.84
N ALA A 275 21.46 2.50 -0.28
CA ALA A 275 20.01 2.61 -0.28
C ALA A 275 19.44 2.66 -1.71
N VAL A 276 20.04 3.47 -2.60
CA VAL A 276 19.64 3.55 -4.01
C VAL A 276 19.83 2.20 -4.71
N LEU A 277 20.99 1.56 -4.54
CA LEU A 277 21.25 0.24 -5.11
C LEU A 277 20.27 -0.83 -4.59
N GLY A 278 19.91 -0.78 -3.31
CA GLY A 278 18.91 -1.67 -2.72
C GLY A 278 17.52 -1.51 -3.35
N VAL A 279 17.08 -0.27 -3.58
CA VAL A 279 15.81 0.02 -4.27
C VAL A 279 15.85 -0.44 -5.73
N LEU A 280 16.95 -0.18 -6.45
CA LEU A 280 17.12 -0.64 -7.83
C LEU A 280 17.15 -2.17 -7.93
N ALA A 281 17.84 -2.84 -7.00
CA ALA A 281 17.87 -4.29 -6.92
C ALA A 281 16.49 -4.87 -6.61
N ALA A 282 15.73 -4.27 -5.68
CA ALA A 282 14.35 -4.65 -5.39
C ALA A 282 13.43 -4.50 -6.62
N ALA A 283 13.57 -3.41 -7.38
CA ALA A 283 12.82 -3.20 -8.62
C ALA A 283 13.20 -4.25 -9.69
N ALA A 284 14.50 -4.48 -9.91
CA ALA A 284 14.99 -5.48 -10.86
C ALA A 284 14.54 -6.90 -10.51
N LEU A 285 14.58 -7.26 -9.22
CA LEU A 285 14.07 -8.55 -8.72
C LEU A 285 12.56 -8.67 -8.93
N SER A 286 11.79 -7.61 -8.65
CA SER A 286 10.34 -7.59 -8.90
C SER A 286 10.01 -7.84 -10.37
N VAL A 287 10.72 -7.16 -11.29
CA VAL A 287 10.55 -7.32 -12.74
C VAL A 287 10.96 -8.73 -13.18
N ARG A 288 12.10 -9.24 -12.71
CA ARG A 288 12.55 -10.61 -13.01
C ARG A 288 11.52 -11.63 -12.55
N THR A 289 10.98 -11.48 -11.35
CA THR A 289 9.98 -12.37 -10.77
C THR A 289 8.66 -12.31 -11.54
N TYR A 290 8.24 -11.12 -12.00
CA TYR A 290 7.09 -10.95 -12.87
C TYR A 290 7.27 -11.67 -14.21
N VAL A 291 8.42 -11.51 -14.86
CA VAL A 291 8.73 -12.15 -16.15
C VAL A 291 8.86 -13.66 -16.02
N SER A 292 9.50 -14.15 -14.96
CA SER A 292 9.76 -15.58 -14.75
C SER A 292 8.54 -16.38 -14.31
N ASN A 293 7.56 -15.77 -13.64
CA ASN A 293 6.35 -16.45 -13.16
C ASN A 293 5.12 -16.11 -14.00
N ARG A 294 5.28 -15.81 -15.29
CA ARG A 294 4.16 -15.48 -16.19
C ARG A 294 3.04 -16.54 -16.12
N SER A 295 3.43 -17.82 -16.10
CA SER A 295 2.52 -18.97 -16.07
C SER A 295 1.69 -19.15 -14.80
N ASP A 296 2.05 -18.50 -13.68
CA ASP A 296 1.32 -18.64 -12.40
C ASP A 296 0.53 -17.35 -12.09
N PRO A 297 -0.80 -17.34 -12.32
CA PRO A 297 -1.61 -16.12 -12.24
C PRO A 297 -1.67 -15.55 -10.81
N THR A 298 -1.57 -16.39 -9.78
CA THR A 298 -1.62 -15.94 -8.38
C THR A 298 -0.37 -15.15 -8.03
N ARG A 299 0.81 -15.68 -8.37
CA ARG A 299 2.10 -15.01 -8.11
C ARG A 299 2.27 -13.73 -8.91
N ARG A 300 1.83 -13.76 -10.18
CA ARG A 300 1.84 -12.56 -11.02
C ARG A 300 1.00 -11.46 -10.38
N ARG A 301 -0.20 -11.78 -9.92
CA ARG A 301 -1.10 -10.80 -9.30
C ARG A 301 -0.54 -10.24 -8.00
N GLN A 302 0.12 -11.07 -7.18
CA GLN A 302 0.81 -10.61 -5.97
C GLN A 302 1.88 -9.56 -6.30
N VAL A 303 2.71 -9.79 -7.34
CA VAL A 303 3.71 -8.81 -7.78
C VAL A 303 3.05 -7.55 -8.37
N GLU A 304 1.96 -7.69 -9.13
CA GLU A 304 1.20 -6.55 -9.66
C GLU A 304 0.66 -5.65 -8.54
N TRP A 305 0.18 -6.20 -7.42
CA TRP A 305 -0.29 -5.42 -6.28
C TRP A 305 0.83 -4.66 -5.57
N VAL A 306 1.98 -5.31 -5.38
CA VAL A 306 3.16 -4.64 -4.82
C VAL A 306 3.63 -3.53 -5.76
N ALA A 307 3.69 -3.80 -7.06
CA ALA A 307 4.09 -2.82 -8.07
C ALA A 307 3.10 -1.65 -8.16
N LEU A 308 1.79 -1.91 -8.08
CA LEU A 308 0.75 -0.88 -8.11
C LEU A 308 0.83 -0.01 -6.84
N GLY A 309 0.99 -0.61 -5.65
CA GLY A 309 1.16 0.15 -4.41
C GLY A 309 2.45 0.99 -4.42
N ALA A 310 3.56 0.41 -4.88
CA ALA A 310 4.83 1.12 -5.05
C ALA A 310 4.70 2.28 -6.05
N ALA A 311 4.12 2.05 -7.22
CA ALA A 311 3.91 3.08 -8.23
C ALA A 311 2.99 4.19 -7.72
N ALA A 312 1.84 3.84 -7.13
CA ALA A 312 0.90 4.80 -6.58
C ALA A 312 1.51 5.63 -5.44
N GLY A 313 2.40 5.04 -4.64
CA GLY A 313 3.04 5.74 -3.53
C GLY A 313 4.25 6.59 -3.91
N PHE A 314 5.17 6.07 -4.73
CA PHE A 314 6.39 6.78 -5.11
C PHE A 314 6.20 7.75 -6.27
N ALA A 315 5.32 7.46 -7.24
CA ALA A 315 5.19 8.31 -8.43
C ALA A 315 4.79 9.77 -8.12
N PRO A 316 3.87 10.07 -7.19
CA PRO A 316 3.57 11.45 -6.81
C PRO A 316 4.78 12.20 -6.30
N TYR A 317 5.56 11.61 -5.39
CA TYR A 317 6.77 12.23 -4.88
C TYR A 317 7.83 12.44 -5.97
N LEU A 318 8.07 11.43 -6.82
CA LEU A 318 9.05 11.51 -7.89
C LEU A 318 8.69 12.60 -8.92
N LEU A 319 7.43 12.62 -9.37
CA LEU A 319 6.97 13.52 -10.44
C LEU A 319 6.73 14.94 -9.97
N LEU A 320 6.20 15.12 -8.75
CA LEU A 320 5.75 16.41 -8.26
C LEU A 320 6.75 17.11 -7.35
N SER A 321 7.71 16.39 -6.79
CA SER A 321 8.70 16.94 -5.87
C SER A 321 10.12 16.76 -6.40
N LEU A 322 10.56 15.51 -6.62
CA LEU A 322 11.97 15.23 -6.93
C LEU A 322 12.40 15.79 -8.29
N ILE A 323 11.63 15.53 -9.36
CA ILE A 323 11.95 16.02 -10.71
C ILE A 323 11.96 17.56 -10.78
N PRO A 324 10.94 18.29 -10.26
CA PRO A 324 10.97 19.75 -10.20
C PRO A 324 12.16 20.31 -9.43
N GLN A 325 12.52 19.73 -8.28
CA GLN A 325 13.67 20.17 -7.48
C GLN A 325 14.98 20.02 -8.26
N TRP A 326 15.15 18.93 -9.01
CA TRP A 326 16.31 18.74 -9.88
C TRP A 326 16.37 19.74 -11.04
N ALA A 327 15.21 20.24 -11.47
CA ALA A 327 15.09 21.32 -12.45
C ALA A 327 15.19 22.73 -11.83
N GLY A 328 15.45 22.86 -10.52
CA GLY A 328 15.58 24.14 -9.82
C GLY A 328 14.26 24.78 -9.38
N ALA A 329 13.15 24.03 -9.40
CA ALA A 329 11.84 24.49 -8.93
C ALA A 329 11.54 23.96 -7.52
N GLU A 330 11.42 24.86 -6.55
CA GLU A 330 11.05 24.53 -5.17
C GLU A 330 9.53 24.73 -4.97
N LEU A 331 8.78 23.61 -4.99
CA LEU A 331 7.34 23.59 -4.77
C LEU A 331 7.04 22.96 -3.41
N GLU A 332 7.01 23.79 -2.37
CA GLU A 332 6.87 23.34 -0.98
C GLU A 332 5.56 22.59 -0.72
N VAL A 333 4.42 23.19 -1.08
CA VAL A 333 3.08 22.58 -0.91
C VAL A 333 2.95 21.26 -1.67
N LEU A 334 3.48 21.22 -2.90
CA LEU A 334 3.37 20.05 -3.75
C LEU A 334 4.25 18.91 -3.22
N THR A 335 5.41 19.25 -2.65
CA THR A 335 6.27 18.31 -1.93
C THR A 335 5.52 17.67 -0.77
N TRP A 336 4.83 18.44 0.07
CA TRP A 336 4.05 17.90 1.18
C TRP A 336 2.93 16.95 0.71
N ILE A 337 2.09 17.40 -0.22
CA ILE A 337 0.96 16.58 -0.71
C ILE A 337 1.46 15.29 -1.38
N SER A 338 2.59 15.34 -2.06
CA SER A 338 3.18 14.18 -2.75
C SER A 338 3.73 13.08 -1.84
N LEU A 339 3.93 13.38 -0.54
CA LEU A 339 4.41 12.40 0.44
C LEU A 339 3.28 11.53 1.01
N LEU A 340 2.03 12.03 1.06
CA LEU A 340 0.88 11.29 1.58
C LEU A 340 0.66 9.93 0.87
N PRO A 341 0.74 9.84 -0.47
CA PRO A 341 0.60 8.58 -1.20
C PRO A 341 1.61 7.50 -0.81
N LEU A 342 2.75 7.81 -0.18
CA LEU A 342 3.70 6.79 0.28
C LEU A 342 3.05 5.76 1.22
N ALA A 343 1.97 6.12 1.92
CA ALA A 343 1.17 5.20 2.72
C ALA A 343 0.48 4.09 1.90
N LEU A 344 0.39 4.21 0.57
CA LEU A 344 -0.16 3.18 -0.32
C LEU A 344 0.83 2.02 -0.56
N VAL A 345 2.13 2.25 -0.41
CA VAL A 345 3.16 1.22 -0.59
C VAL A 345 2.96 0.03 0.36
N PRO A 346 2.85 0.22 1.70
CA PRO A 346 2.59 -0.89 2.60
C PRO A 346 1.25 -1.58 2.36
N LEU A 347 0.24 -0.87 1.83
CA LEU A 347 -1.04 -1.49 1.47
C LEU A 347 -0.92 -2.40 0.25
N GLY A 348 -0.11 -2.03 -0.75
CA GLY A 348 0.23 -2.90 -1.88
C GLY A 348 0.94 -4.17 -1.43
N VAL A 349 1.91 -4.04 -0.51
CA VAL A 349 2.60 -5.19 0.08
C VAL A 349 1.66 -6.04 0.95
N ALA A 350 0.87 -5.42 1.83
CA ALA A 350 -0.08 -6.12 2.69
C ALA A 350 -1.14 -6.89 1.89
N SER A 351 -1.72 -6.25 0.86
CA SER A 351 -2.69 -6.90 -0.03
C SER A 351 -2.11 -8.06 -0.80
N SER A 352 -0.80 -8.03 -1.10
CA SER A 352 -0.10 -9.15 -1.74
C SER A 352 0.21 -10.32 -0.80
N LEU A 353 0.36 -10.06 0.51
CA LEU A 353 0.68 -11.05 1.54
C LEU A 353 -0.56 -11.71 2.16
N LEU A 354 -1.66 -10.97 2.25
CA LEU A 354 -2.95 -11.46 2.75
C LEU A 354 -3.65 -12.24 1.64
N GLU A 355 -3.21 -13.48 1.45
CA GLU A 355 -3.62 -14.38 0.38
C GLU A 355 -5.07 -14.86 0.54
N PHE A 356 -6.09 -14.02 0.36
CA PHE A 356 -7.48 -14.46 0.13
C PHE A 356 -8.29 -13.40 -0.65
N ARG A 357 -8.72 -13.76 -1.86
CA ARG A 357 -9.86 -13.17 -2.61
C ARG A 357 -9.72 -11.75 -3.18
N LEU A 358 -8.58 -11.41 -3.79
CA LEU A 358 -8.41 -10.20 -4.62
C LEU A 358 -9.29 -10.12 -5.90
N TRP A 359 -10.30 -10.99 -6.04
CA TRP A 359 -11.14 -11.07 -7.25
C TRP A 359 -12.08 -9.87 -7.43
N ASP A 360 -12.34 -9.07 -6.40
CA ASP A 360 -13.28 -7.93 -6.46
C ASP A 360 -12.60 -6.55 -6.50
N LEU A 361 -11.27 -6.52 -6.52
CA LEU A 361 -10.49 -5.27 -6.50
C LEU A 361 -10.10 -4.77 -7.89
N GLU A 362 -10.47 -5.48 -8.96
CA GLU A 362 -10.19 -5.03 -10.34
C GLU A 362 -10.88 -3.69 -10.65
N ASP A 363 -12.10 -3.50 -10.12
CA ASP A 363 -12.83 -2.24 -10.26
C ASP A 363 -12.19 -1.09 -9.45
N ILE A 364 -11.80 -1.38 -8.20
CA ILE A 364 -11.11 -0.43 -7.32
C ILE A 364 -9.74 -0.04 -7.92
N SER A 365 -8.98 -0.99 -8.46
CA SER A 365 -7.66 -0.73 -9.06
C SER A 365 -7.76 0.21 -10.26
N ARG A 366 -8.79 0.07 -11.12
CA ARG A 366 -9.02 0.97 -12.25
C ARG A 366 -9.35 2.38 -11.77
N GLN A 367 -10.25 2.49 -10.79
CA GLN A 367 -10.64 3.77 -10.24
C GLN A 367 -9.45 4.49 -9.58
N VAL A 368 -8.62 3.76 -8.83
CA VAL A 368 -7.40 4.31 -8.20
C VAL A 368 -6.37 4.73 -9.24
N VAL A 369 -6.08 3.89 -10.25
CA VAL A 369 -5.10 4.20 -11.30
C VAL A 369 -5.55 5.39 -12.14
N ALA A 370 -6.78 5.40 -12.65
CA ALA A 370 -7.26 6.49 -13.48
C ALA A 370 -7.34 7.82 -12.72
N THR A 371 -7.76 7.79 -11.45
CA THR A 371 -7.77 8.98 -10.60
C THR A 371 -6.34 9.44 -10.27
N GLY A 372 -5.46 8.50 -9.93
CA GLY A 372 -4.05 8.79 -9.64
C GLY A 372 -3.33 9.42 -10.82
N VAL A 373 -3.46 8.84 -12.02
CA VAL A 373 -2.86 9.38 -13.25
C VAL A 373 -3.41 10.77 -13.57
N ALA A 374 -4.72 10.99 -13.44
CA ALA A 374 -5.31 12.31 -13.67
C ALA A 374 -4.76 13.36 -12.69
N VAL A 375 -4.68 13.03 -11.40
CA VAL A 375 -4.11 13.93 -10.37
C VAL A 375 -2.63 14.19 -10.61
N LEU A 376 -1.87 13.16 -11.00
CA LEU A 376 -0.45 13.30 -11.34
C LEU A 376 -0.26 14.21 -12.55
N LEU A 377 -1.02 14.02 -13.63
CA LEU A 377 -0.95 14.87 -14.82
C LEU A 377 -1.32 16.32 -14.48
N GLY A 378 -2.37 16.53 -13.69
CA GLY A 378 -2.76 17.85 -13.21
C GLY A 378 -1.66 18.51 -12.36
N GLY A 379 -1.07 17.76 -11.43
CA GLY A 379 0.03 18.22 -10.59
C GLY A 379 1.30 18.55 -11.37
N VAL A 380 1.70 17.69 -12.31
CA VAL A 380 2.87 17.93 -13.19
C VAL A 380 2.63 19.16 -14.07
N SER A 381 1.43 19.28 -14.64
CA SER A 381 1.06 20.44 -15.45
C SER A 381 1.08 21.72 -14.62
N PHE A 382 0.64 21.67 -13.37
CA PHE A 382 0.69 22.79 -12.44
C PHE A 382 2.13 23.16 -12.06
N ALA A 383 2.97 22.17 -11.79
CA ALA A 383 4.40 22.37 -11.53
C ALA A 383 5.09 23.04 -12.72
N PHE A 384 4.81 22.57 -13.94
CA PHE A 384 5.34 23.13 -15.18
C PHE A 384 4.83 24.57 -15.42
N LEU A 385 3.55 24.83 -15.19
CA LEU A 385 2.98 26.18 -15.26
C LEU A 385 3.69 27.11 -14.28
N ASN A 386 3.88 26.70 -13.03
CA ASN A 386 4.57 27.51 -12.02
C ASN A 386 6.03 27.75 -12.39
N TYR A 387 6.72 26.73 -12.94
CA TYR A 387 8.07 26.89 -13.48
C TYR A 387 8.13 27.91 -14.64
N ALA A 388 7.20 27.83 -15.59
CA ALA A 388 7.12 28.80 -16.67
C ALA A 388 6.84 30.22 -16.16
N VAL A 389 5.95 30.35 -15.17
CA VAL A 389 5.64 31.62 -14.51
C VAL A 389 6.84 32.18 -13.74
N THR A 390 7.67 31.35 -13.12
CA THR A 390 8.88 31.82 -12.42
C THR A 390 9.99 32.25 -13.39
N GLN A 391 10.21 31.49 -14.46
CA GLN A 391 11.23 31.82 -15.48
C GLN A 391 10.86 33.01 -16.36
N PHE A 392 9.62 33.07 -16.85
CA PHE A 392 9.17 34.11 -17.79
C PHE A 392 8.37 35.23 -17.13
N GLY A 393 7.89 35.04 -15.90
CA GLY A 393 7.01 35.99 -15.21
C GLY A 393 7.65 37.32 -14.84
N PHE A 394 8.99 37.41 -14.81
CA PHE A 394 9.67 38.68 -14.60
C PHE A 394 9.34 39.71 -15.70
N ARG A 395 9.04 39.24 -16.93
CA ARG A 395 8.59 40.09 -18.05
C ARG A 395 7.12 40.48 -18.00
N LEU A 396 6.31 39.79 -17.19
CA LEU A 396 4.85 39.91 -17.16
C LEU A 396 4.34 40.87 -16.05
N GLY A 397 5.20 41.30 -15.12
CA GLY A 397 4.83 42.22 -14.04
C GLY A 397 3.57 41.75 -13.28
N ASN A 398 2.56 42.61 -13.15
CA ASN A 398 1.31 42.29 -12.45
C ASN A 398 0.47 41.19 -13.12
N TRP A 399 0.62 40.93 -14.42
CA TRP A 399 -0.11 39.86 -15.12
C TRP A 399 0.34 38.47 -14.69
N ARG A 400 1.53 38.35 -14.08
CA ARG A 400 2.07 37.08 -13.57
C ARG A 400 1.09 36.36 -12.66
N ASN A 401 0.52 37.07 -11.68
CA ASN A 401 -0.39 36.47 -10.69
C ASN A 401 -1.71 36.06 -11.36
N PHE A 402 -2.20 36.85 -12.32
CA PHE A 402 -3.41 36.53 -13.06
C PHE A 402 -3.24 35.27 -13.91
N VAL A 403 -2.13 35.15 -14.65
CA VAL A 403 -1.82 33.96 -15.46
C VAL A 403 -1.63 32.72 -14.59
N ALA A 404 -0.98 32.86 -13.44
CA ALA A 404 -0.81 31.76 -12.49
C ALA A 404 -2.16 31.25 -11.94
N VAL A 405 -3.05 32.16 -11.53
CA VAL A 405 -4.37 31.80 -11.00
C VAL A 405 -5.27 31.24 -12.09
N ALA A 406 -5.37 31.91 -13.24
CA ALA A 406 -6.20 31.46 -14.35
C ALA A 406 -5.73 30.11 -14.90
N GLY A 407 -4.42 29.92 -15.08
CA GLY A 407 -3.84 28.65 -15.50
C GLY A 407 -4.06 27.54 -14.46
N GLY A 408 -3.92 27.85 -13.16
CA GLY A 408 -4.21 26.90 -12.08
C GLY A 408 -5.67 26.42 -12.07
N VAL A 409 -6.62 27.36 -12.20
CA VAL A 409 -8.06 27.04 -12.27
C VAL A 409 -8.38 26.22 -13.54
N LEU A 410 -7.80 26.59 -14.68
CA LEU A 410 -7.96 25.83 -15.92
C LEU A 410 -7.45 24.39 -15.77
N LEU A 411 -6.25 24.20 -15.20
CA LEU A 411 -5.69 22.87 -14.97
C LEU A 411 -6.55 22.03 -13.99
N ALA A 412 -7.05 22.65 -12.92
CA ALA A 412 -7.94 21.97 -11.96
C ALA A 412 -9.24 21.50 -12.64
N THR A 413 -9.85 22.35 -13.48
CA THR A 413 -11.09 22.01 -14.20
C THR A 413 -10.86 20.94 -15.27
N LEU A 414 -9.72 20.95 -15.96
CA LEU A 414 -9.34 19.95 -16.98
C LEU A 414 -8.97 18.58 -16.39
N THR A 415 -8.68 18.49 -15.10
CA THR A 415 -8.34 17.20 -14.45
C THR A 415 -9.54 16.24 -14.42
N LEU A 416 -10.77 16.77 -14.30
CA LEU A 416 -12.00 15.98 -14.28
C LEU A 416 -12.30 15.26 -15.62
N PRO A 417 -12.30 15.93 -16.79
CA PRO A 417 -12.49 15.25 -18.07
C PRO A 417 -11.34 14.29 -18.39
N ALA A 418 -10.10 14.63 -18.05
CA ALA A 418 -8.96 13.73 -18.25
C ALA A 418 -9.16 12.39 -17.53
N ARG A 419 -9.65 12.41 -16.28
CA ARG A 419 -9.99 11.18 -15.54
C ARG A 419 -11.03 10.31 -16.27
N ARG A 420 -12.06 10.93 -16.86
CA ARG A 420 -13.13 10.18 -17.57
C ARG A 420 -12.58 9.50 -18.82
N LEU A 421 -11.78 10.21 -19.61
CA LEU A 421 -11.13 9.66 -20.81
C LEU A 421 -10.20 8.49 -20.46
N LEU A 422 -9.45 8.59 -19.36
CA LEU A 422 -8.61 7.49 -18.89
C LEU A 422 -9.44 6.26 -18.51
N LEU A 423 -10.54 6.44 -17.78
CA LEU A 423 -11.43 5.34 -17.40
C LEU A 423 -12.02 4.61 -18.61
N GLU A 424 -12.49 5.36 -19.61
CA GLU A 424 -13.01 4.82 -20.86
C GLU A 424 -11.93 4.07 -21.65
N GLY A 425 -10.71 4.61 -21.72
CA GLY A 425 -9.56 3.95 -22.36
C GLY A 425 -9.17 2.64 -21.68
N PHE A 426 -9.11 2.62 -20.35
CA PHE A 426 -8.82 1.40 -19.57
C PHE A 426 -9.88 0.32 -19.77
N GLU A 427 -11.16 0.70 -19.87
CA GLU A 427 -12.24 -0.25 -20.15
C GLU A 427 -12.05 -0.94 -21.51
N HIS A 428 -11.66 -0.20 -22.55
CA HIS A 428 -11.46 -0.75 -23.89
C HIS A 428 -10.23 -1.66 -23.99
N LEU A 429 -9.16 -1.38 -23.24
CA LEU A 429 -7.94 -2.19 -23.25
C LEU A 429 -8.08 -3.51 -22.47
N GLN A 430 -8.84 -3.50 -21.37
CA GLN A 430 -8.91 -4.64 -20.43
C GLN A 430 -10.16 -5.53 -20.61
N TYR A 431 -11.27 -5.02 -21.16
CA TYR A 431 -12.55 -5.75 -21.22
C TYR A 431 -12.96 -6.31 -22.59
N ARG A 432 -12.10 -6.22 -23.61
CA ARG A 432 -12.40 -6.78 -24.96
C ARG A 432 -12.92 -8.23 -24.89
N GLU A 433 -12.36 -9.06 -24.02
CA GLU A 433 -12.75 -10.47 -23.88
C GLU A 433 -14.06 -10.69 -23.09
N ARG A 434 -14.35 -9.87 -22.07
CA ARG A 434 -15.55 -10.03 -21.21
C ARG A 434 -16.82 -9.51 -21.90
N LEU A 435 -16.71 -8.42 -22.65
CA LEU A 435 -17.81 -7.86 -23.43
C LEU A 435 -18.18 -8.76 -24.62
N ALA A 436 -17.19 -9.37 -25.28
CA ALA A 436 -17.43 -10.33 -26.36
C ALA A 436 -18.21 -11.56 -25.87
N ALA A 437 -17.83 -12.15 -24.73
CA ALA A 437 -18.52 -13.30 -24.15
C ALA A 437 -19.98 -13.00 -23.74
N ARG A 438 -20.24 -11.83 -23.14
CA ARG A 438 -21.61 -11.43 -22.78
C ARG A 438 -22.48 -11.22 -24.03
N ARG A 439 -21.95 -10.54 -25.05
CA ARG A 439 -22.65 -10.31 -26.32
C ARG A 439 -22.94 -11.61 -27.06
N ALA A 440 -21.97 -12.53 -27.11
CA ALA A 440 -22.14 -13.85 -27.71
C ALA A 440 -23.25 -14.68 -27.04
N LEU A 441 -23.34 -14.67 -25.70
CA LEU A 441 -24.39 -15.37 -24.97
C LEU A 441 -25.78 -14.74 -25.15
N THR A 442 -25.87 -13.41 -25.26
CA THR A 442 -27.15 -12.74 -25.55
C THR A 442 -27.64 -13.03 -26.96
N THR A 443 -26.74 -13.00 -27.95
CA THR A 443 -27.07 -13.35 -29.34
C THR A 443 -27.48 -14.82 -29.44
N PHE A 444 -26.81 -15.72 -28.73
CA PHE A 444 -27.23 -17.13 -28.66
C PHE A 444 -28.61 -17.29 -28.02
N ALA A 445 -28.91 -16.60 -26.92
CA ALA A 445 -30.21 -16.69 -26.27
C ALA A 445 -31.35 -16.21 -27.19
N GLU A 446 -31.09 -15.21 -28.04
CA GLU A 446 -32.03 -14.73 -29.06
C GLU A 446 -32.18 -15.74 -30.21
N GLU A 447 -31.08 -16.33 -30.70
CA GLU A 447 -31.10 -17.37 -31.75
C GLU A 447 -31.71 -18.70 -31.30
N ALA A 448 -31.56 -19.05 -30.01
CA ALA A 448 -32.06 -20.28 -29.42
C ALA A 448 -33.60 -20.33 -29.36
N VAL A 449 -34.26 -19.17 -29.34
CA VAL A 449 -35.73 -19.08 -29.42
C VAL A 449 -36.25 -19.46 -30.82
N ALA A 450 -35.40 -19.37 -31.85
CA ALA A 450 -35.80 -19.58 -33.25
C ALA A 450 -35.60 -21.02 -33.76
N HIS A 451 -34.77 -21.84 -33.11
CA HIS A 451 -34.46 -23.20 -33.57
C HIS A 451 -35.19 -24.27 -32.73
N ARG A 452 -35.74 -25.32 -33.37
CA ARG A 452 -36.50 -26.40 -32.70
C ARG A 452 -35.72 -27.69 -32.44
N ASP A 453 -34.47 -27.79 -32.90
CA ASP A 453 -33.66 -29.00 -32.74
C ASP A 453 -32.74 -28.91 -31.50
N PRO A 454 -32.96 -29.74 -30.47
CA PRO A 454 -32.26 -29.62 -29.19
C PRO A 454 -30.77 -29.98 -29.25
N GLU A 455 -30.40 -30.96 -30.07
CA GLU A 455 -29.00 -31.39 -30.22
C GLU A 455 -28.13 -30.32 -30.89
N THR A 456 -28.65 -29.72 -31.96
CA THR A 456 -27.98 -28.66 -32.73
C THR A 456 -27.78 -27.41 -31.89
N LEU A 457 -28.74 -27.09 -31.02
CA LEU A 457 -28.64 -25.98 -30.07
C LEU A 457 -27.57 -26.23 -28.99
N LEU A 458 -27.50 -27.45 -28.45
CA LEU A 458 -26.50 -27.80 -27.44
C LEU A 458 -25.08 -27.84 -28.01
N GLN A 459 -24.91 -28.28 -29.27
CA GLN A 459 -23.64 -28.21 -29.99
C GLN A 459 -23.20 -26.76 -30.21
N ARG A 460 -24.10 -25.88 -30.68
CA ARG A 460 -23.80 -24.45 -30.84
C ARG A 460 -23.50 -23.77 -29.51
N LEU A 461 -24.25 -24.09 -28.45
CA LEU A 461 -23.98 -23.62 -27.09
C LEU A 461 -22.59 -24.05 -26.64
N ALA A 462 -22.23 -25.33 -26.82
CA ALA A 462 -20.94 -25.87 -26.42
C ALA A 462 -19.79 -25.20 -27.18
N GLN A 463 -19.97 -24.95 -28.49
CA GLN A 463 -18.99 -24.25 -29.32
C GLN A 463 -18.83 -22.78 -28.89
N LEU A 464 -19.94 -22.05 -28.69
CA LEU A 464 -19.88 -20.67 -28.22
C LEU A 464 -19.31 -20.56 -26.81
N LEU A 465 -19.60 -21.51 -25.92
CA LEU A 465 -18.98 -21.57 -24.59
C LEU A 465 -17.49 -21.86 -24.70
N ARG A 466 -17.07 -22.74 -25.62
CA ARG A 466 -15.65 -23.04 -25.88
C ARG A 466 -14.91 -21.78 -26.33
N ASP A 467 -15.46 -21.07 -27.30
CA ASP A 467 -14.88 -19.86 -27.87
C ASP A 467 -14.92 -18.68 -26.87
N ALA A 468 -16.04 -18.47 -26.17
CA ALA A 468 -16.22 -17.38 -25.21
C ALA A 468 -15.45 -17.57 -23.90
N LEU A 469 -15.25 -18.82 -23.46
CA LEU A 469 -14.42 -19.14 -22.30
C LEU A 469 -12.95 -19.40 -22.69
N ALA A 470 -12.65 -19.44 -24.00
CA ALA A 470 -11.35 -19.77 -24.57
C ALA A 470 -10.77 -21.08 -23.98
N VAL A 471 -11.62 -22.09 -23.79
CA VAL A 471 -11.21 -23.39 -23.21
C VAL A 471 -10.97 -24.43 -24.29
N ASP A 472 -10.03 -25.33 -24.03
CA ASP A 472 -9.62 -26.37 -24.99
C ASP A 472 -10.78 -27.30 -25.32
N LYS A 473 -11.63 -27.59 -24.32
CA LYS A 473 -12.76 -28.52 -24.41
C LYS A 473 -13.97 -28.01 -23.63
N VAL A 474 -15.17 -28.22 -24.17
CA VAL A 474 -16.45 -28.08 -23.47
C VAL A 474 -17.28 -29.29 -23.83
N VAL A 475 -17.85 -29.93 -22.81
CA VAL A 475 -18.73 -31.10 -22.94
C VAL A 475 -19.97 -30.84 -22.11
N THR A 476 -21.14 -31.00 -22.71
CA THR A 476 -22.42 -30.88 -22.01
C THR A 476 -23.00 -32.27 -21.76
N TYR A 477 -23.67 -32.45 -20.63
CA TYR A 477 -24.33 -33.69 -20.23
C TYR A 477 -25.79 -33.40 -19.90
N LEU A 478 -26.68 -34.27 -20.36
CA LEU A 478 -28.12 -34.19 -20.10
C LEU A 478 -28.52 -35.27 -19.10
N ALA A 479 -29.29 -34.87 -18.08
CA ALA A 479 -29.83 -35.80 -17.10
C ALA A 479 -31.13 -36.43 -17.65
N LEU A 480 -31.10 -37.73 -17.90
CA LEU A 480 -32.23 -38.54 -18.38
C LEU A 480 -32.36 -39.78 -17.50
N GLY A 481 -33.47 -39.90 -16.76
CA GLY A 481 -33.77 -41.11 -15.99
C GLY A 481 -32.72 -41.50 -14.95
N GLY A 482 -32.14 -40.52 -14.25
CA GLY A 482 -31.12 -40.76 -13.21
C GLY A 482 -29.69 -41.01 -13.74
N ARG A 483 -29.51 -41.00 -15.06
CA ARG A 483 -28.21 -41.10 -15.74
C ARG A 483 -27.91 -39.84 -16.55
N LEU A 484 -26.64 -39.59 -16.78
CA LEU A 484 -26.14 -38.42 -17.50
C LEU A 484 -25.47 -38.87 -18.78
N TYR A 485 -26.05 -38.44 -19.89
CA TYR A 485 -25.56 -38.76 -21.23
C TYR A 485 -24.80 -37.55 -21.79
N PRO A 486 -23.63 -37.77 -22.40
CA PRO A 486 -22.94 -36.70 -23.10
C PRO A 486 -23.79 -36.23 -24.28
N SER A 487 -23.89 -34.91 -24.45
CA SER A 487 -24.64 -34.27 -25.52
C SER A 487 -23.72 -33.32 -26.29
N GLY A 488 -23.87 -33.27 -27.60
CA GLY A 488 -23.13 -32.36 -28.47
C GLY A 488 -21.60 -32.56 -28.50
N ALA A 489 -21.11 -33.72 -28.09
CA ALA A 489 -19.69 -34.08 -28.17
C ALA A 489 -19.39 -34.88 -29.45
N THR A 490 -18.31 -34.54 -30.13
CA THR A 490 -17.82 -35.26 -31.32
C THR A 490 -17.09 -36.56 -30.95
N GLU A 491 -16.58 -36.64 -29.72
CA GLU A 491 -15.91 -37.82 -29.16
C GLU A 491 -16.85 -38.58 -28.20
N PRO A 492 -16.74 -39.91 -28.10
CA PRO A 492 -17.51 -40.70 -27.14
C PRO A 492 -16.99 -40.50 -25.70
N TRP A 493 -17.89 -40.06 -24.82
CA TRP A 493 -17.64 -39.82 -23.39
C TRP A 493 -18.43 -40.82 -22.52
N PRO A 494 -17.96 -41.13 -21.29
CA PRO A 494 -18.64 -42.08 -20.41
C PRO A 494 -19.98 -41.55 -19.91
N VAL A 495 -20.94 -42.46 -19.72
CA VAL A 495 -22.25 -42.19 -19.11
C VAL A 495 -22.09 -42.19 -17.59
N LEU A 496 -22.56 -41.15 -16.92
CA LEU A 496 -22.40 -40.99 -15.46
C LEU A 496 -23.72 -41.25 -14.73
N SER A 497 -23.65 -41.66 -13.46
CA SER A 497 -24.81 -41.70 -12.57
C SER A 497 -25.06 -40.31 -11.97
N SER A 498 -26.33 -39.92 -11.86
CA SER A 498 -26.71 -38.64 -11.25
C SER A 498 -26.57 -38.61 -9.71
N GLU A 499 -26.47 -39.78 -9.07
CA GLU A 499 -26.38 -39.91 -7.60
C GLU A 499 -24.99 -39.55 -7.05
N ASP A 500 -23.94 -39.72 -7.86
CA ASP A 500 -22.52 -39.59 -7.47
C ASP A 500 -21.96 -38.16 -7.56
N LEU A 501 -22.83 -37.14 -7.70
CA LEU A 501 -22.44 -35.79 -8.11
C LEU A 501 -22.69 -34.70 -7.07
N ARG A 502 -22.93 -35.09 -5.81
CA ARG A 502 -23.07 -34.16 -4.69
C ARG A 502 -21.73 -33.64 -4.18
N ASP A 503 -20.67 -34.41 -4.38
CA ASP A 503 -19.32 -34.10 -3.92
C ASP A 503 -18.57 -33.16 -4.89
N PRO A 504 -17.58 -32.37 -4.39
CA PRO A 504 -16.79 -31.48 -5.23
C PRO A 504 -16.01 -32.25 -6.29
N PHE A 505 -15.99 -31.71 -7.52
CA PHE A 505 -15.23 -32.26 -8.64
C PHE A 505 -13.72 -32.30 -8.34
N PRO A 506 -12.99 -33.38 -8.72
CA PRO A 506 -13.49 -34.59 -9.36
C PRO A 506 -13.93 -35.66 -8.35
N THR A 507 -15.09 -36.29 -8.59
CA THR A 507 -15.50 -37.52 -7.88
C THR A 507 -14.84 -38.76 -8.50
N PRO A 508 -14.83 -39.93 -7.83
CA PRO A 508 -14.23 -41.16 -8.38
C PRO A 508 -14.81 -41.56 -9.74
N ALA A 509 -16.11 -41.32 -9.96
CA ALA A 509 -16.79 -41.53 -11.22
C ALA A 509 -16.38 -40.52 -12.32
N GLU A 510 -15.79 -39.39 -11.94
CA GLU A 510 -15.34 -38.31 -12.84
C GLU A 510 -13.82 -38.32 -13.07
N ALA A 511 -13.08 -39.29 -12.49
CA ALA A 511 -11.63 -39.38 -12.60
C ALA A 511 -11.17 -39.47 -14.07
N GLU A 512 -11.87 -40.28 -14.88
CA GLU A 512 -11.61 -40.42 -16.32
C GLU A 512 -11.83 -39.11 -17.10
N LEU A 513 -12.78 -38.27 -16.65
CA LEU A 513 -13.03 -36.95 -17.26
C LEU A 513 -11.88 -35.99 -16.94
N ALA A 514 -11.36 -36.04 -15.72
CA ALA A 514 -10.24 -35.23 -15.28
C ALA A 514 -8.95 -35.59 -16.05
N GLU A 515 -8.68 -36.88 -16.25
CA GLU A 515 -7.54 -37.38 -17.02
C GLU A 515 -7.63 -36.98 -18.50
N ARG A 516 -8.83 -36.95 -19.08
CA ARG A 516 -9.09 -36.49 -20.46
C ARG A 516 -9.08 -34.96 -20.62
N GLY A 517 -8.74 -34.23 -19.57
CA GLY A 517 -8.46 -32.80 -19.59
C GLY A 517 -9.64 -31.89 -19.24
N LEU A 518 -10.70 -32.40 -18.59
CA LEU A 518 -11.79 -31.58 -18.01
C LEU A 518 -11.47 -31.20 -16.57
N TRP A 519 -11.65 -29.92 -16.22
CA TRP A 519 -11.17 -29.39 -14.93
C TRP A 519 -12.26 -28.74 -14.09
N HIS A 520 -13.39 -28.41 -14.69
CA HIS A 520 -14.48 -27.70 -14.01
C HIS A 520 -15.83 -28.30 -14.36
N ARG A 521 -16.67 -28.48 -13.34
CA ARG A 521 -18.07 -28.93 -13.44
C ARG A 521 -19.02 -27.81 -13.07
N PHE A 522 -20.03 -27.58 -13.92
CA PHE A 522 -21.08 -26.60 -13.69
C PHE A 522 -22.46 -27.26 -13.77
N PRO A 523 -23.22 -27.35 -12.67
CA PRO A 523 -24.59 -27.85 -12.72
C PRO A 523 -25.53 -26.85 -13.38
N VAL A 524 -26.34 -27.34 -14.32
CA VAL A 524 -27.45 -26.62 -14.93
C VAL A 524 -28.71 -27.04 -14.21
N GLU A 525 -29.21 -26.15 -13.37
CA GLU A 525 -30.38 -26.39 -12.53
C GLU A 525 -31.58 -25.56 -12.99
N ARG A 526 -32.77 -26.17 -12.90
CA ARG A 526 -34.05 -25.47 -13.03
C ARG A 526 -34.96 -25.93 -11.91
N ASP A 527 -35.51 -24.97 -11.18
CA ASP A 527 -36.42 -25.22 -10.05
C ASP A 527 -35.86 -26.21 -9.01
N GLY A 528 -34.55 -26.15 -8.76
CA GLY A 528 -33.85 -27.00 -7.79
C GLY A 528 -33.55 -28.43 -8.27
N ARG A 529 -33.82 -28.75 -9.54
CA ARG A 529 -33.44 -30.03 -10.16
C ARG A 529 -32.32 -29.82 -11.18
N VAL A 530 -31.27 -30.65 -11.10
CA VAL A 530 -30.19 -30.67 -12.09
C VAL A 530 -30.73 -31.26 -13.39
N ILE A 531 -30.84 -30.43 -14.43
CA ILE A 531 -31.27 -30.83 -15.78
C ILE A 531 -30.07 -31.31 -16.62
N GLY A 532 -28.86 -30.85 -16.27
CA GLY A 532 -27.64 -31.25 -16.95
C GLY A 532 -26.38 -30.71 -16.28
N LEU A 533 -25.22 -31.06 -16.84
CA LEU A 533 -23.91 -30.60 -16.39
C LEU A 533 -23.14 -30.06 -17.57
N VAL A 534 -22.35 -29.01 -17.34
CA VAL A 534 -21.37 -28.52 -18.31
C VAL A 534 -19.99 -28.72 -17.72
N TYR A 535 -19.18 -29.53 -18.40
CA TYR A 535 -17.77 -29.70 -18.08
C TYR A 535 -16.93 -28.83 -19.01
N CYS A 536 -15.97 -28.12 -18.42
CA CYS A 536 -15.02 -27.30 -19.15
C CYS A 536 -13.60 -27.78 -18.91
N GLY A 537 -12.81 -27.79 -19.98
CA GLY A 537 -11.37 -28.01 -19.95
C GLY A 537 -10.61 -26.78 -19.48
N ARG A 538 -9.29 -26.86 -19.60
CA ARG A 538 -8.40 -25.73 -19.30
C ARG A 538 -8.57 -24.64 -20.35
N ARG A 539 -8.34 -23.40 -19.94
CA ARG A 539 -8.26 -22.25 -20.84
C ARG A 539 -6.97 -22.30 -21.65
N HIS A 540 -7.03 -22.07 -22.96
CA HIS A 540 -5.86 -21.82 -23.80
C HIS A 540 -5.07 -20.64 -23.21
N GLY A 541 -3.85 -20.89 -22.72
CA GLY A 541 -2.94 -19.86 -22.23
C GLY A 541 -3.46 -19.04 -21.04
N GLU A 542 -3.51 -19.66 -19.85
CA GLU A 542 -3.73 -19.04 -18.53
C GLU A 542 -5.18 -18.63 -18.17
N MET A 543 -5.81 -19.49 -17.34
CA MET A 543 -6.64 -19.19 -16.15
C MET A 543 -7.71 -20.27 -15.98
N PRO A 544 -7.90 -20.87 -14.78
CA PRO A 544 -9.20 -21.45 -14.45
C PRO A 544 -10.26 -20.32 -14.35
N PRO A 545 -11.50 -20.52 -14.84
CA PRO A 545 -12.57 -19.52 -14.80
C PRO A 545 -12.85 -19.01 -13.37
N SER A 546 -13.08 -17.70 -13.24
CA SER A 546 -13.41 -17.05 -11.97
C SER A 546 -14.77 -17.50 -11.41
N ARG A 547 -14.89 -17.70 -10.10
CA ARG A 547 -16.17 -18.04 -9.43
C ARG A 547 -17.25 -16.95 -9.57
N SER A 548 -16.88 -15.69 -9.89
CA SER A 548 -17.82 -14.61 -10.22
C SER A 548 -18.46 -14.79 -11.62
N ARG A 549 -17.76 -15.43 -12.56
CA ARG A 549 -18.28 -15.85 -13.87
C ARG A 549 -19.33 -16.96 -13.73
N THR A 550 -19.23 -17.80 -12.69
CA THR A 550 -20.13 -18.93 -12.46
C THR A 550 -21.53 -18.54 -11.98
N ARG A 551 -21.66 -17.44 -11.22
CA ARG A 551 -22.97 -17.02 -10.68
C ARG A 551 -23.74 -16.06 -11.56
N CYS A 552 -23.06 -15.24 -12.36
CA CYS A 552 -23.69 -14.05 -12.96
C CYS A 552 -24.30 -14.26 -14.35
N SER A 553 -23.88 -15.27 -15.13
CA SER A 553 -24.47 -15.55 -16.45
C SER A 553 -25.68 -16.48 -16.42
N TRP A 554 -25.81 -17.33 -15.39
CA TRP A 554 -26.80 -18.41 -15.39
C TRP A 554 -28.08 -18.09 -14.61
N ARG A 555 -28.10 -17.06 -13.75
CA ARG A 555 -29.36 -16.57 -13.15
C ARG A 555 -30.19 -15.70 -14.09
N THR A 556 -29.55 -15.04 -15.06
CA THR A 556 -30.23 -14.08 -15.95
C THR A 556 -30.93 -14.75 -17.14
N SER A 557 -30.46 -15.90 -17.62
CA SER A 557 -31.17 -16.66 -18.67
C SER A 557 -32.43 -17.34 -18.15
N ALA A 558 -32.45 -17.77 -16.89
CA ALA A 558 -33.62 -18.39 -16.26
C ALA A 558 -34.74 -17.39 -15.89
N ALA A 559 -34.42 -16.10 -15.75
CA ALA A 559 -35.38 -15.08 -15.31
C ALA A 559 -36.17 -14.43 -16.45
N ARG A 560 -35.67 -14.42 -17.70
CA ARG A 560 -36.30 -13.70 -18.82
C ARG A 560 -37.43 -14.45 -19.53
N SER A 561 -37.68 -15.72 -19.22
CA SER A 561 -38.83 -16.45 -19.78
C SER A 561 -40.15 -16.21 -19.01
N ARG A 562 -40.17 -15.33 -17.98
CA ARG A 562 -41.37 -15.04 -17.16
C ARG A 562 -42.21 -13.86 -17.65
N SER A 563 -41.81 -13.09 -18.66
CA SER A 563 -42.54 -11.85 -19.04
C SER A 563 -43.44 -11.92 -20.27
N THR A 564 -43.64 -13.09 -20.88
CA THR A 564 -44.52 -13.23 -22.06
C THR A 564 -45.38 -14.48 -21.92
N GLY A 565 -46.53 -14.34 -21.26
CA GLY A 565 -47.56 -15.37 -21.26
C GLY A 565 -48.25 -15.56 -19.91
N CYS A 566 -49.07 -14.61 -19.48
CA CYS A 566 -50.36 -14.91 -18.84
C CYS A 566 -51.16 -13.62 -18.69
N SER A 567 -51.91 -13.29 -19.74
CA SER A 567 -53.13 -12.50 -19.61
C SER A 567 -54.28 -13.43 -19.25
N ARG A 568 -55.23 -12.88 -18.48
CA ARG A 568 -56.60 -13.32 -18.18
C ARG A 568 -56.86 -14.01 -16.82
N THR A 569 -57.83 -13.38 -16.14
CA THR A 569 -58.85 -13.91 -15.19
C THR A 569 -58.32 -14.40 -13.83
N THR A 570 -58.75 -13.90 -12.67
CA THR A 570 -60.08 -13.42 -12.23
C THR A 570 -59.92 -12.46 -11.05
N SER A 571 -60.69 -11.37 -11.05
CA SER A 571 -60.89 -10.49 -9.89
C SER A 571 -61.88 -11.12 -8.92
N SER A 572 -61.52 -11.24 -7.64
CA SER A 572 -62.50 -11.23 -6.56
C SER A 572 -61.93 -10.43 -5.40
N ALA A 573 -62.65 -9.36 -5.08
CA ALA A 573 -62.34 -8.37 -4.08
C ALA A 573 -62.44 -8.94 -2.65
N SER A 574 -61.55 -8.48 -1.77
CA SER A 574 -61.94 -8.11 -0.40
C SER A 574 -61.01 -7.02 0.12
N SER A 575 -61.62 -5.85 0.23
CA SER A 575 -61.12 -4.62 0.83
C SER A 575 -61.16 -4.70 2.36
N SER A 576 -60.13 -4.20 3.04
CA SER A 576 -60.34 -3.41 4.26
C SER A 576 -59.17 -2.48 4.54
N SER A 577 -59.42 -1.19 4.33
CA SER A 577 -58.62 -0.06 4.79
C SER A 577 -59.02 0.31 6.23
N ARG A 578 -58.04 0.85 7.00
CA ARG A 578 -58.14 2.03 7.91
C ARG A 578 -59.56 2.41 8.39
N ARG A 579 -59.86 2.68 9.67
CA ARG A 579 -59.15 3.40 10.76
C ARG A 579 -60.09 3.47 12.01
N PRO A 580 -59.79 4.21 13.11
CA PRO A 580 -60.05 3.84 14.51
C PRO A 580 -61.23 4.59 15.16
N ARG A 581 -61.59 4.22 16.41
CA ARG A 581 -61.86 5.12 17.57
C ARG A 581 -62.35 4.32 18.78
N SER A 582 -62.14 4.95 19.94
CA SER A 582 -62.48 4.62 21.35
C SER A 582 -61.80 3.42 21.97
#